data_AF-A0A3A0CM44-F1
#
_entry.id   AF-A0A3A0CM44-F1
#
_cell.length_a   1.000
_cell.length_b   1.000
_cell.length_c   1.000
_cell.angle_alpha   90.00
_cell.angle_beta   90.00
_cell.angle_gamma   90.00
#
_symmetry.space_group_name_H-M   'P 1'
#
loop_
_entity.id
_entity.type
_entity.pdbx_description
1 polymer ?
#
loop_
_entity_poly.entity_id
_entity_poly.type
_entity_poly.pdbx_seq_one_letter_code
_entity_poly.pdbx_strand_id
1 'polypeptide(L)'
;MSWTCRFVVVCGAGWAAAGLLVLLAACDGKSRETPPASEALAGDSEHGLHVVHSERLRTIMDELRALNLLGLAQDPEVEWHSGRDPVKVAQLASELASDARLIPTVYRGTEMTVESRRVFDELAATLERECRELGRLAAKDDRARMKAKVAEIVDTCNACHANFRGPVLALAAPRGLRG
;
A
#
# COMPACT_ATOMS: atom_id res chain seq x y z
N MET A 1 -28.09 -39.32 3.17
CA MET A 1 -26.62 -39.25 3.33
C MET A 1 -26.33 -38.32 4.50
N SER A 2 -26.10 -38.92 5.67
CA SER A 2 -25.95 -38.23 6.96
C SER A 2 -24.50 -37.78 7.16
N TRP A 3 -24.29 -36.47 7.34
CA TRP A 3 -23.01 -35.89 7.70
C TRP A 3 -22.97 -35.64 9.21
N THR A 4 -22.07 -36.30 9.92
CA THR A 4 -21.85 -36.08 11.36
C THR A 4 -20.64 -35.19 11.59
N CYS A 5 -20.85 -34.16 12.40
CA CYS A 5 -19.86 -33.26 12.99
C CYS A 5 -18.69 -33.97 13.68
N ARG A 6 -17.51 -33.36 13.63
CA ARG A 6 -16.50 -33.45 14.68
C ARG A 6 -15.88 -32.08 14.92
N PHE A 7 -16.33 -31.41 15.97
CA PHE A 7 -15.62 -30.31 16.60
C PHE A 7 -14.43 -30.90 17.38
N VAL A 8 -13.23 -30.38 17.13
CA VAL A 8 -12.07 -30.60 18.00
C VAL A 8 -11.87 -29.32 18.80
N VAL A 9 -12.27 -29.38 20.07
CA VAL A 9 -11.91 -28.42 21.10
C VAL A 9 -10.51 -28.80 21.58
N VAL A 10 -9.52 -27.93 21.39
CA VAL A 10 -8.22 -28.06 22.08
C VAL A 10 -8.18 -27.02 23.19
N CYS A 11 -8.39 -27.50 24.42
CA CYS A 11 -7.96 -26.84 25.64
C CYS A 11 -6.43 -26.98 25.77
N GLY A 12 -5.76 -25.88 26.09
CA GLY A 12 -4.39 -25.86 26.61
C GLY A 12 -4.14 -24.48 27.22
N ALA A 13 -4.41 -24.30 28.51
CA ALA A 13 -3.48 -24.54 29.62
C ALA A 13 -2.39 -23.46 29.67
N GLY A 14 -2.48 -22.63 30.72
CA GLY A 14 -1.71 -21.42 30.89
C GLY A 14 -0.26 -21.62 31.31
N TRP A 15 0.50 -20.53 31.25
CA TRP A 15 1.85 -20.44 31.77
C TRP A 15 1.96 -19.19 32.64
N ALA A 16 2.37 -19.46 33.87
CA ALA A 16 2.56 -18.53 34.95
C ALA A 16 3.73 -17.57 34.68
N ALA A 17 3.63 -16.41 35.33
CA ALA A 17 4.70 -15.45 35.48
C ALA A 17 5.95 -16.06 36.14
N ALA A 18 7.13 -15.71 35.61
CA ALA A 18 8.38 -15.75 36.36
C ALA A 18 9.26 -14.60 35.86
N GLY A 19 9.54 -13.67 36.78
CA GLY A 19 10.42 -12.54 36.51
C GLY A 19 11.88 -13.00 36.36
N LEU A 20 12.61 -12.25 35.55
CA LEU A 20 14.07 -12.23 35.63
C LEU A 20 14.55 -10.80 35.40
N LEU A 21 14.95 -10.20 36.52
CA LEU A 21 15.70 -8.95 36.63
C LEU A 21 17.10 -9.22 36.07
N VAL A 22 17.46 -8.64 34.92
CA VAL A 22 18.85 -8.66 34.41
C VAL A 22 19.43 -7.26 34.38
N LEU A 23 20.55 -7.20 35.09
CA LEU A 23 21.46 -6.11 35.38
C LEU A 23 21.98 -5.36 34.13
N LEU A 24 21.97 -4.03 34.27
CA LEU A 24 23.01 -3.07 33.93
C LEU A 24 24.21 -3.61 33.11
N ALA A 25 24.27 -3.21 31.84
CA ALA A 25 25.52 -3.09 31.10
C ALA A 25 25.70 -1.62 30.69
N ALA A 26 26.59 -0.93 31.41
CA ALA A 26 27.14 0.35 31.03
C ALA A 26 28.09 0.14 29.84
N CYS A 27 27.78 0.75 28.71
CA CYS A 27 28.71 0.88 27.60
C CYS A 27 29.00 2.35 27.36
N ASP A 28 30.25 2.69 27.66
CA ASP A 28 31.06 3.84 27.28
C ASP A 28 30.55 4.60 26.05
N GLY A 29 29.91 5.75 26.29
CA GLY A 29 29.40 6.65 25.25
C GLY A 29 30.42 7.72 24.92
N LYS A 30 31.44 7.36 24.15
CA LYS A 30 32.35 8.28 23.46
C LYS A 30 31.53 9.37 22.78
N SER A 31 31.65 10.61 23.26
CA SER A 31 30.98 11.80 22.72
C SER A 31 31.24 11.89 21.22
N ARG A 32 30.26 11.45 20.43
CA ARG A 32 30.15 11.76 19.01
C ARG A 32 29.77 13.23 18.96
N GLU A 33 30.68 14.05 18.43
CA GLU A 33 30.37 15.41 18.02
C GLU A 33 29.16 15.36 17.10
N THR A 34 28.03 15.86 17.60
CA THR A 34 26.82 16.08 16.80
C THR A 34 27.17 17.21 15.82
N PRO A 35 27.21 16.95 14.50
CA PRO A 35 27.31 18.06 13.56
C PRO A 35 26.10 18.99 13.76
N PRO A 36 26.28 20.31 13.62
CA PRO A 36 25.23 21.28 13.89
C PRO A 36 23.97 20.93 13.10
N ALA A 37 22.83 20.92 13.81
CA ALA A 37 21.51 20.52 13.32
C ALA A 37 20.96 21.35 12.13
N SER A 38 21.73 22.32 11.62
CA SER A 38 21.37 23.17 10.49
C SER A 38 21.82 22.61 9.13
N GLU A 39 22.73 21.63 9.06
CA GLU A 39 23.21 21.08 7.78
C GLU A 39 22.69 19.66 7.47
N ALA A 40 22.10 18.96 8.44
CA ALA A 40 21.52 17.61 8.24
C ALA A 40 20.09 17.61 7.66
N LEU A 41 19.47 18.78 7.45
CA LEU A 41 18.08 18.90 6.98
C LEU A 41 17.94 19.26 5.49
N ALA A 42 19.05 19.51 4.78
CA ALA A 42 19.01 19.94 3.38
C ALA A 42 19.18 18.80 2.36
N GLY A 43 19.53 17.58 2.80
CA GLY A 43 19.97 16.50 1.90
C GLY A 43 19.07 15.27 1.79
N ASP A 44 17.98 15.15 2.56
CA ASP A 44 17.24 13.88 2.69
C ASP A 44 15.71 13.98 2.48
N SER A 45 15.26 15.05 1.83
CA SER A 45 13.84 15.25 1.53
C SER A 45 13.29 14.17 0.59
N GLU A 46 14.12 13.62 -0.30
CA GLU A 46 13.70 12.59 -1.26
C GLU A 46 13.43 11.25 -0.55
N HIS A 47 14.35 10.73 0.27
CA HIS A 47 14.14 9.48 1.00
C HIS A 47 13.01 9.58 2.04
N GLY A 48 12.92 10.72 2.74
CA GLY A 48 11.82 10.96 3.69
C GLY A 48 10.44 10.93 3.02
N LEU A 49 10.30 11.54 1.85
CA LEU A 49 9.06 11.51 1.06
C LEU A 49 8.70 10.09 0.59
N HIS A 50 9.69 9.32 0.15
CA HIS A 50 9.50 7.92 -0.25
C HIS A 50 8.99 7.04 0.90
N VAL A 51 9.60 7.15 2.09
CA VAL A 51 9.23 6.33 3.25
C VAL A 51 7.80 6.64 3.71
N VAL A 52 7.48 7.93 3.90
CA VAL A 52 6.14 8.36 4.36
C VAL A 52 5.06 7.96 3.35
N HIS A 53 5.33 8.14 2.05
CA HIS A 53 4.38 7.77 1.01
C HIS A 53 4.17 6.23 0.96
N SER A 54 5.23 5.45 1.17
CA SER A 54 5.13 3.97 1.19
C SER A 54 4.33 3.44 2.37
N GLU A 55 4.42 4.06 3.55
CA GLU A 55 3.67 3.67 4.73
C GLU A 55 2.19 4.03 4.59
N ARG A 56 1.91 5.27 4.16
CA ARG A 56 0.54 5.73 3.92
C ARG A 56 -0.18 4.89 2.88
N LEU A 57 0.47 4.59 1.75
CA LEU A 57 -0.13 3.73 0.72
C LEU A 57 -0.41 2.31 1.25
N ARG A 58 0.49 1.76 2.09
CA ARG A 58 0.26 0.46 2.74
C ARG A 58 -0.98 0.49 3.62
N THR A 59 -1.12 1.52 4.45
CA THR A 59 -2.30 1.71 5.31
C THR A 59 -3.59 1.77 4.50
N ILE A 60 -3.63 2.56 3.41
CA ILE A 60 -4.79 2.64 2.53
C ILE A 60 -5.13 1.26 1.95
N MET A 61 -4.14 0.53 1.45
CA MET A 61 -4.35 -0.81 0.87
C MET A 61 -4.84 -1.84 1.92
N ASP A 62 -4.36 -1.75 3.15
CA ASP A 62 -4.81 -2.59 4.26
C ASP A 62 -6.26 -2.25 4.66
N GLU A 63 -6.64 -0.97 4.67
CA GLU A 63 -8.02 -0.55 4.92
C GLU A 63 -8.98 -0.96 3.80
N LEU A 64 -8.57 -0.86 2.53
CA LEU A 64 -9.35 -1.38 1.40
C LEU A 64 -9.55 -2.90 1.49
N ARG A 65 -8.54 -3.63 1.97
CA ARG A 65 -8.63 -5.07 2.24
C ARG A 65 -9.58 -5.36 3.41
N ALA A 66 -9.53 -4.58 4.49
CA ALA A 66 -10.41 -4.72 5.64
C ALA A 66 -11.89 -4.51 5.27
N LEU A 67 -12.17 -3.60 4.33
CA LEU A 67 -13.51 -3.42 3.74
C LEU A 67 -13.91 -4.54 2.75
N ASN A 68 -13.03 -5.51 2.52
CA ASN A 68 -13.18 -6.58 1.55
C ASN A 68 -13.58 -6.05 0.16
N LEU A 69 -12.99 -4.92 -0.25
CA LEU A 69 -13.20 -4.37 -1.60
C LEU A 69 -12.48 -5.22 -2.64
N LEU A 70 -11.33 -5.80 -2.28
CA LEU A 70 -10.61 -6.72 -3.17
C LEU A 70 -11.41 -8.01 -3.45
N GLY A 71 -12.11 -8.56 -2.46
CA GLY A 71 -12.99 -9.71 -2.67
C GLY A 71 -14.20 -9.38 -3.57
N LEU A 72 -14.71 -8.14 -3.54
CA LEU A 72 -15.76 -7.70 -4.47
C LEU A 72 -15.31 -7.69 -5.93
N ALA A 73 -14.04 -7.32 -6.17
CA ALA A 73 -13.48 -7.31 -7.51
C ALA A 73 -13.28 -8.73 -8.06
N GLN A 74 -12.95 -9.68 -7.18
CA GLN A 74 -12.57 -11.04 -7.57
C GLN A 74 -13.75 -11.99 -7.73
N ASP A 75 -14.88 -11.72 -7.06
CA ASP A 75 -16.04 -12.60 -7.06
C ASP A 75 -17.34 -11.85 -7.44
N PRO A 76 -17.92 -12.12 -8.63
CA PRO A 76 -19.16 -11.50 -9.06
C PRO A 76 -20.37 -11.90 -8.19
N GLU A 77 -20.30 -13.02 -7.47
CA GLU A 77 -21.37 -13.49 -6.57
C GLU A 77 -21.30 -12.83 -5.17
N VAL A 78 -20.17 -12.22 -4.81
CA VAL A 78 -20.06 -11.48 -3.54
C VAL A 78 -20.88 -10.20 -3.62
N GLU A 79 -21.99 -10.19 -2.90
CA GLU A 79 -22.87 -9.04 -2.81
C GLU A 79 -22.25 -7.87 -2.02
N TRP A 80 -22.78 -6.67 -2.27
CA TRP A 80 -22.41 -5.51 -1.45
C TRP A 80 -23.06 -5.61 -0.07
N HIS A 81 -22.33 -6.12 0.91
CA HIS A 81 -22.87 -6.31 2.26
C HIS A 81 -23.20 -4.98 2.97
N SER A 82 -24.31 -5.00 3.71
CA SER A 82 -24.54 -4.34 5.02
C SER A 82 -23.52 -3.31 5.51
N GLY A 83 -22.41 -3.86 5.95
CA GLY A 83 -21.41 -3.19 6.79
C GLY A 83 -20.36 -2.38 6.02
N ARG A 84 -20.43 -2.30 4.70
CA ARG A 84 -19.55 -1.42 3.93
C ARG A 84 -20.15 -0.02 3.88
N ASP A 85 -19.66 0.84 4.76
CA ASP A 85 -20.04 2.25 4.82
C ASP A 85 -19.58 3.00 3.55
N PRO A 86 -20.51 3.48 2.70
CA PRO A 86 -20.17 4.28 1.52
C PRO A 86 -19.36 5.53 1.85
N VAL A 87 -19.55 6.14 3.03
CA VAL A 87 -18.77 7.32 3.45
C VAL A 87 -17.29 6.93 3.63
N LYS A 88 -17.01 5.81 4.30
CA LYS A 88 -15.65 5.30 4.45
C LYS A 88 -15.03 4.92 3.10
N VAL A 89 -15.80 4.32 2.19
CA VAL A 89 -15.32 4.05 0.82
C VAL A 89 -14.98 5.34 0.08
N ALA A 90 -15.82 6.37 0.16
CA ALA A 90 -15.56 7.66 -0.46
C ALA A 90 -14.28 8.32 0.08
N GLN A 91 -14.07 8.25 1.40
CA GLN A 91 -12.86 8.74 2.05
C GLN A 91 -11.62 8.03 1.51
N LEU A 92 -11.59 6.70 1.56
CA LEU A 92 -10.44 5.91 1.09
C LEU A 92 -10.16 6.12 -0.40
N ALA A 93 -11.21 6.23 -1.21
CA ALA A 93 -11.07 6.53 -2.63
C ALA A 93 -10.45 7.92 -2.87
N SER A 94 -10.81 8.92 -2.06
CA SER A 94 -10.20 10.26 -2.12
C SER A 94 -8.71 10.23 -1.72
N GLU A 95 -8.38 9.52 -0.64
CA GLU A 95 -7.00 9.36 -0.16
C GLU A 95 -6.13 8.64 -1.20
N LEU A 96 -6.62 7.53 -1.76
CA LEU A 96 -5.93 6.79 -2.82
C LEU A 96 -5.78 7.61 -4.09
N ALA A 97 -6.80 8.39 -4.50
CA ALA A 97 -6.70 9.29 -5.64
C ALA A 97 -5.60 10.35 -5.44
N SER A 98 -5.48 10.89 -4.22
CA SER A 98 -4.41 11.84 -3.90
C SER A 98 -3.04 11.20 -3.98
N ASP A 99 -2.91 9.96 -3.52
CA ASP A 99 -1.63 9.25 -3.52
C ASP A 99 -1.25 8.83 -4.94
N ALA A 100 -2.19 8.31 -5.72
CA ALA A 100 -2.01 7.97 -7.14
C ALA A 100 -1.43 9.14 -7.95
N ARG A 101 -1.91 10.37 -7.70
CA ARG A 101 -1.37 11.59 -8.33
C ARG A 101 0.08 11.88 -7.96
N LEU A 102 0.51 11.51 -6.75
CA LEU A 102 1.87 11.78 -6.25
C LEU A 102 2.89 10.72 -6.68
N ILE A 103 2.45 9.50 -6.98
CA ILE A 103 3.30 8.37 -7.38
C ILE A 103 4.31 8.76 -8.49
N PRO A 104 3.93 9.37 -9.63
CA PRO A 104 4.89 9.79 -10.66
C PRO A 104 6.01 10.72 -10.18
N THR A 105 5.70 11.60 -9.23
CA THR A 105 6.68 12.55 -8.69
C THR A 105 7.67 11.84 -7.78
N VAL A 106 7.16 10.93 -6.93
CA VAL A 106 7.98 10.12 -6.04
C VAL A 106 8.95 9.24 -6.86
N TYR A 107 8.50 8.65 -7.96
CA TYR A 107 9.36 7.79 -8.80
C TYR A 107 10.16 8.53 -9.88
N ARG A 108 10.26 9.86 -9.84
CA ARG A 108 10.97 10.64 -10.87
C ARG A 108 12.45 10.30 -10.95
N GLY A 109 13.09 10.00 -9.81
CA GLY A 109 14.51 9.60 -9.74
C GLY A 109 14.80 8.16 -10.18
N THR A 110 13.76 7.34 -10.42
CA THR A 110 13.93 5.96 -10.87
C THR A 110 14.22 5.90 -12.36
N GLU A 111 15.32 5.23 -12.72
CA GLU A 111 15.69 4.97 -14.11
C GLU A 111 14.59 4.13 -14.80
N MET A 112 14.04 4.70 -15.87
CA MET A 112 13.03 4.08 -16.73
C MET A 112 13.29 4.52 -18.17
N THR A 113 12.92 3.69 -19.15
CA THR A 113 12.86 4.17 -20.54
C THR A 113 11.75 5.22 -20.67
N VAL A 114 11.81 6.04 -21.72
CA VAL A 114 10.78 7.06 -22.00
C VAL A 114 9.40 6.41 -22.17
N GLU A 115 9.35 5.25 -22.81
CA GLU A 115 8.14 4.47 -23.01
C GLU A 115 7.60 3.93 -21.68
N SER A 116 8.47 3.34 -20.85
CA SER A 116 8.09 2.87 -19.51
C SER A 116 7.58 3.99 -18.63
N ARG A 117 8.23 5.16 -18.66
CA ARG A 117 7.78 6.36 -17.93
C ARG A 117 6.38 6.79 -18.37
N ARG A 118 6.13 6.85 -19.68
CA ARG A 118 4.82 7.20 -20.21
C ARG A 118 3.73 6.23 -19.75
N VAL A 119 4.00 4.92 -19.79
CA VAL A 119 3.06 3.89 -19.31
C VAL A 119 2.81 4.03 -17.81
N PHE A 120 3.86 4.27 -17.02
CA PHE A 120 3.76 4.48 -15.58
C PHE A 120 2.86 5.68 -15.24
N ASP A 121 3.11 6.82 -15.89
CA ASP A 121 2.36 8.06 -15.65
C ASP A 121 0.88 7.90 -16.06
N GLU A 122 0.59 7.20 -17.16
CA GLU A 122 -0.79 6.94 -17.60
C GLU A 122 -1.55 6.01 -16.64
N LEU A 123 -0.90 4.96 -16.13
CA LEU A 123 -1.52 4.06 -15.15
C LEU A 123 -1.80 4.78 -13.82
N ALA A 124 -0.88 5.62 -13.36
CA ALA A 124 -1.09 6.45 -12.17
C ALA A 124 -2.26 7.44 -12.35
N ALA A 125 -2.33 8.09 -13.52
CA ALA A 125 -3.44 8.99 -13.86
C ALA A 125 -4.78 8.25 -13.99
N THR A 126 -4.77 7.04 -14.54
CA THR A 126 -5.95 6.17 -14.62
C THR A 126 -6.46 5.81 -13.24
N LEU A 127 -5.56 5.37 -12.35
CA LEU A 127 -5.89 5.04 -10.96
C LEU A 127 -6.50 6.24 -10.22
N GLU A 128 -5.93 7.43 -10.39
CA GLU A 128 -6.50 8.66 -9.81
C GLU A 128 -7.94 8.89 -10.28
N ARG A 129 -8.19 8.81 -11.60
CA ARG A 129 -9.53 9.04 -12.18
C ARG A 129 -10.55 8.03 -11.67
N GLU A 130 -10.18 6.75 -11.63
CA GLU A 130 -11.05 5.67 -11.18
C GLU A 130 -11.39 5.82 -9.69
N CYS A 131 -10.42 6.16 -8.86
CA CYS A 131 -10.63 6.41 -7.43
C CYS A 131 -11.55 7.63 -7.21
N ARG A 132 -11.38 8.71 -7.97
CA ARG A 132 -12.31 9.85 -7.91
C ARG A 132 -13.73 9.45 -8.30
N GLU A 133 -13.89 8.62 -9.32
CA GLU A 133 -15.21 8.13 -9.71
C GLU A 133 -15.82 7.21 -8.65
N LEU A 134 -15.03 6.32 -8.04
CA LEU A 134 -15.49 5.49 -6.91
C LEU A 134 -16.02 6.37 -5.78
N GLY A 135 -15.32 7.46 -5.44
CA GLY A 135 -15.79 8.42 -4.44
C GLY A 135 -17.11 9.09 -4.79
N ARG A 136 -17.35 9.42 -6.08
CA ARG A 136 -18.63 9.97 -6.53
C ARG A 136 -19.76 8.94 -6.48
N LEU A 137 -19.49 7.69 -6.83
CA LEU A 137 -20.45 6.59 -6.76
C LEU A 137 -20.83 6.29 -5.30
N ALA A 138 -19.82 6.30 -4.42
CA ALA A 138 -20.01 6.15 -2.98
C ALA A 138 -20.88 7.25 -2.38
N ALA A 139 -20.67 8.51 -2.79
CA ALA A 139 -21.51 9.64 -2.36
C ALA A 139 -22.99 9.52 -2.81
N LYS A 140 -23.27 8.70 -3.82
CA LYS A 140 -24.64 8.42 -4.31
C LYS A 140 -25.21 7.10 -3.79
N ASP A 141 -24.45 6.36 -2.97
CA ASP A 141 -24.74 4.97 -2.57
C ASP A 141 -25.03 4.04 -3.76
N ASP A 142 -24.35 4.25 -4.90
CA ASP A 142 -24.53 3.45 -6.13
C ASP A 142 -23.68 2.17 -6.09
N ARG A 143 -24.07 1.25 -5.20
CA ARG A 143 -23.30 0.04 -4.86
C ARG A 143 -22.98 -0.86 -6.05
N ALA A 144 -23.92 -0.99 -6.99
CA ALA A 144 -23.72 -1.79 -8.20
C ALA A 144 -22.58 -1.23 -9.04
N ARG A 145 -22.56 0.09 -9.28
CA ARG A 145 -21.48 0.74 -10.02
C ARG A 145 -20.19 0.84 -9.21
N MET A 146 -20.28 0.97 -7.88
CA MET A 146 -19.09 0.91 -7.01
C MET A 146 -18.39 -0.43 -7.14
N LYS A 147 -19.12 -1.56 -7.16
CA LYS A 147 -18.54 -2.90 -7.35
C LYS A 147 -17.76 -2.98 -8.66
N ALA A 148 -18.38 -2.58 -9.77
CA ALA A 148 -17.70 -2.55 -11.08
C ALA A 148 -16.46 -1.65 -11.05
N LYS A 149 -16.56 -0.46 -10.44
CA LYS A 149 -15.44 0.48 -10.35
C LYS A 149 -14.28 -0.06 -9.50
N VAL A 150 -14.57 -0.80 -8.43
CA VAL A 150 -13.55 -1.45 -7.61
C VAL A 150 -12.80 -2.53 -8.41
N ALA A 151 -13.48 -3.28 -9.28
CA ALA A 151 -12.81 -4.22 -10.18
C ALA A 151 -11.84 -3.51 -11.14
N GLU A 152 -12.27 -2.41 -11.77
CA GLU A 152 -11.41 -1.60 -12.64
C GLU A 152 -10.16 -1.06 -11.90
N ILE A 153 -10.34 -0.54 -10.67
CA ILE A 153 -9.22 -0.08 -9.83
C ILE A 153 -8.23 -1.22 -9.56
N VAL A 154 -8.72 -2.43 -9.28
CA VAL A 154 -7.87 -3.60 -9.04
C VAL A 154 -7.11 -4.00 -10.29
N ASP A 155 -7.74 -3.94 -11.46
CA ASP A 155 -7.07 -4.22 -12.74
C ASP A 155 -5.96 -3.20 -13.02
N THR A 156 -6.21 -1.91 -12.79
CA THR A 156 -5.18 -0.85 -12.90
C THR A 156 -4.03 -1.06 -11.93
N CYS A 157 -4.32 -1.43 -10.67
CA CYS A 157 -3.30 -1.78 -9.68
C CYS A 157 -2.44 -2.96 -10.14
N ASN A 158 -3.08 -4.01 -10.66
CA ASN A 158 -2.41 -5.22 -11.15
C ASN A 158 -1.55 -4.93 -12.38
N ALA A 159 -2.06 -4.13 -13.33
CA ALA A 159 -1.32 -3.71 -14.50
C ALA A 159 -0.05 -2.93 -14.12
N CYS A 160 -0.16 -1.98 -13.19
CA CYS A 160 0.99 -1.24 -12.69
C CYS A 160 2.01 -2.17 -12.01
N HIS A 161 1.57 -3.06 -11.12
CA HIS A 161 2.47 -4.00 -10.45
C HIS A 161 3.13 -5.00 -11.40
N ALA A 162 2.41 -5.49 -12.41
CA ALA A 162 2.96 -6.42 -13.39
C ALA A 162 4.10 -5.77 -14.22
N ASN A 163 3.96 -4.49 -14.57
CA ASN A 163 4.96 -3.77 -15.35
C ASN A 163 6.17 -3.33 -14.51
N PHE A 164 5.97 -3.00 -13.23
CA PHE A 164 6.97 -2.26 -12.45
C PHE A 164 7.39 -2.89 -11.12
N ARG A 165 6.79 -4.02 -10.69
CA ARG A 165 7.14 -4.70 -9.42
C ARG A 165 7.92 -6.01 -9.60
N GLY A 166 8.35 -6.34 -10.83
CA GLY A 166 9.16 -7.52 -11.17
C GLY A 166 10.68 -7.25 -11.26
N PRO A 167 11.51 -8.26 -11.62
CA PRO A 167 12.97 -8.14 -11.75
C PRO A 167 13.45 -7.13 -12.82
N VAL A 168 12.53 -6.53 -13.58
CA VAL A 168 12.81 -5.57 -14.65
C VAL A 168 13.41 -4.26 -14.11
N LEU A 169 13.13 -3.86 -12.86
CA LEU A 169 13.83 -2.73 -12.22
C LEU A 169 15.25 -3.07 -11.72
N ALA A 170 15.63 -4.36 -11.66
CA ALA A 170 16.98 -4.76 -11.28
C ALA A 170 17.97 -4.77 -12.46
N LEU A 171 17.48 -4.68 -13.70
CA LEU A 171 18.29 -4.79 -14.92
C LEU A 171 18.61 -3.43 -15.58
N ALA A 172 18.12 -2.33 -15.02
CA ALA A 172 18.46 -0.98 -15.48
C ALA A 172 19.79 -0.45 -14.91
N ALA A 173 20.51 -1.20 -14.07
CA ALA A 173 21.84 -0.79 -13.63
C ALA A 173 22.78 -0.70 -14.86
N PRO A 174 23.39 0.47 -15.14
CA PRO A 174 24.34 0.58 -16.23
C PRO A 174 25.50 -0.37 -15.98
N ARG A 175 25.69 -1.35 -16.86
CA ARG A 175 26.95 -2.10 -16.94
C ARG A 175 28.04 -1.06 -17.24
N GLY A 176 28.78 -0.72 -16.19
CA GLY A 176 29.88 0.23 -16.25
C GLY A 176 30.81 -0.07 -17.42
N LEU A 177 31.18 1.00 -18.11
CA LEU A 177 32.37 1.08 -18.94
C LEU A 177 33.56 0.58 -18.11
N ARG A 178 34.06 -0.60 -18.47
CA ARG A 178 35.45 -1.02 -18.22
C ARG A 178 36.04 -1.36 -19.59
N GLY A 179 36.99 -0.54 -20.00
CA GLY A 179 37.76 -0.63 -21.23
C GLY A 179 38.55 0.65 -21.40
#